data_AF-A0A1G2SZD4-F1
#
_entry.id   AF-A0A1G2SZD4-F1
#
_cell.length_a   1.000
_cell.length_b   1.000
_cell.length_c   1.000
_cell.angle_alpha   90.00
_cell.angle_beta   90.00
_cell.angle_gamma   90.00
#
_symmetry.space_group_name_H-M   'P 1'
#
loop_
_entity.id
_entity.type
_entity.pdbx_description
1 polymer ?
#
loop_
_entity_poly.entity_id
_entity_poly.type
_entity_poly.pdbx_seq_one_letter_code
_entity_poly.pdbx_strand_id
1 'polypeptide(L)' 'MTLDVRTIIWGTIFILLFGLFSYSIFSKNIAEPKETVIDGSWACSADYAICPDGSEVYRTPPYCQFAPCLK' A
#
# COMPACT_ATOMS: atom_id res chain seq x y z
N MET A 1 28.78 33.27 35.05
CA MET A 1 28.14 32.29 34.15
C MET A 1 27.93 32.95 32.78
N THR A 2 28.99 33.13 32.02
CA THR A 2 28.89 33.60 30.63
C THR A 2 28.78 32.36 29.78
N LEU A 3 27.56 32.04 29.34
CA LEU A 3 27.35 31.03 28.32
C LEU A 3 28.10 31.55 27.07
N ASP A 4 29.26 30.98 26.77
CA ASP A 4 30.07 31.42 25.64
C ASP A 4 29.22 31.35 24.37
N VAL A 5 29.02 32.48 23.70
CA VAL A 5 28.21 32.59 22.46
C VAL A 5 28.64 31.52 21.44
N ARG A 6 29.93 31.17 21.45
CA ARG A 6 30.51 30.09 20.66
C ARG A 6 29.86 28.74 20.96
N THR A 7 29.65 28.39 22.22
CA THR A 7 29.01 27.14 22.67
C THR A 7 27.54 27.08 22.26
N ILE A 8 26.84 28.21 22.27
CA ILE A 8 25.44 28.31 21.78
C ILE A 8 25.40 28.06 20.28
N ILE A 9 26.29 28.70 19.51
CA ILE A 9 26.37 28.52 18.06
C ILE A 9 26.67 27.06 17.71
N TRP A 10 27.67 26.45 18.34
CA TRP A 10 28.00 25.05 18.09
C TRP A 10 26.86 24.10 18.48
N GLY A 11 26.18 24.34 19.61
CA GLY A 11 25.03 23.54 20.04
C GLY A 11 23.87 23.59 19.06
N THR A 12 23.48 24.79 18.61
CA THR A 12 22.38 24.96 17.63
C THR A 12 22.70 24.32 16.28
N ILE A 13 23.94 24.46 15.80
CA ILE A 13 24.41 23.81 14.56
C ILE A 13 24.32 22.28 14.71
N PHE A 14 24.76 21.74 15.84
CA PHE A 14 24.75 20.30 16.07
C PHE A 14 23.33 19.72 16.09
N ILE A 15 22.39 20.42 16.72
CA ILE A 15 20.97 20.02 16.77
C ILE A 15 20.35 20.03 15.37
N LEU A 16 20.58 21.08 14.58
CA LEU A 16 20.06 21.16 13.22
C LEU A 16 20.65 20.08 12.31
N LEU A 17 21.96 19.82 12.40
CA LEU A 17 22.60 18.76 11.62
C LEU A 17 22.08 17.37 12.02
N PHE A 18 21.94 17.10 13.32
CA PHE A 18 21.43 15.81 13.78
C PHE A 18 19.97 15.60 13.39
N GLY A 19 19.13 16.64 13.45
CA GLY A 19 17.74 16.61 13.01
C GLY A 19 17.61 16.35 11.51
N LEU A 20 18.39 17.04 10.68
CA LEU A 20 18.40 16.85 9.22
C LEU A 20 18.92 15.46 8.82
N PHE A 21 19.95 14.96 9.50
CA PHE A 21 20.47 13.62 9.28
C PHE A 21 19.45 12.54 9.66
N SER A 22 18.83 12.68 10.84
CA SER A 22 17.76 11.79 11.30
C SER A 22 16.56 11.81 10.35
N TYR A 23 16.16 12.98 9.87
CA TYR A 23 15.09 13.14 8.88
C TYR A 23 15.42 12.43 7.56
N SER A 24 16.64 12.58 7.05
CA SER A 24 17.07 11.96 5.79
C SER A 24 17.11 10.42 5.86
N ILE A 25 17.43 9.86 7.03
CA ILE A 25 17.39 8.42 7.27
C ILE A 25 15.95 7.93 7.45
N PHE A 26 15.16 8.62 8.28
CA PHE A 26 13.80 8.21 8.63
C PHE A 26 12.82 8.36 7.46
N SER A 27 12.96 9.42 6.65
CA SER A 27 12.08 9.71 5.51
C SER A 27 12.10 8.63 4.43
N LYS A 28 13.14 7.77 4.36
CA LYS A 28 13.19 6.63 3.42
C LYS A 28 12.35 5.43 3.87
N ASN A 29 11.86 5.40 5.11
CA ASN A 29 11.01 4.33 5.64
C ASN A 29 9.51 4.59 5.42
N ILE A 30 9.15 5.77 4.91
CA ILE A 30 7.80 6.08 4.43
C ILE A 30 7.81 5.94 2.91
N ALA A 31 8.12 4.72 2.44
CA ALA A 31 7.64 4.30 1.13
C ALA A 31 6.11 4.37 1.18
N GLU A 32 5.50 4.87 0.12
CA GLU A 32 4.05 4.99 -0.02
C GLU A 32 3.33 3.79 0.62
N PRO A 33 2.25 3.99 1.39
CA PRO A 33 1.35 2.89 1.66
C PRO A 33 0.86 2.42 0.29
N LYS A 34 1.43 1.33 -0.22
CA LYS A 34 0.85 0.59 -1.34
C LYS A 34 -0.57 0.36 -0.90
N GLU A 35 -1.51 1.05 -1.53
CA GLU A 35 -2.92 0.89 -1.27
C GLU A 35 -3.18 -0.60 -1.30
N THR A 36 -3.35 -1.18 -0.12
CA THR A 36 -3.76 -2.57 0.00
C THR A 36 -5.22 -2.50 -0.37
N VAL A 37 -5.47 -2.57 -1.66
CA VAL A 37 -6.77 -2.94 -2.18
C VAL A 37 -7.10 -4.25 -1.46
N ILE A 38 -7.96 -4.16 -0.45
CA ILE A 38 -8.59 -5.33 0.13
C ILE A 38 -9.67 -5.72 -0.87
N ASP A 39 -9.23 -6.19 -2.04
CA ASP A 39 -10.06 -6.91 -2.98
C ASP A 39 -10.35 -8.25 -2.31
N GLY A 40 -11.44 -8.30 -1.57
CA GLY A 40 -12.11 -9.57 -1.28
C GLY A 40 -12.54 -10.32 -2.55
N SER A 41 -12.34 -9.73 -3.74
CA SER A 41 -12.43 -10.39 -5.02
C SER A 41 -11.12 -11.12 -5.33
N TRP A 42 -10.92 -12.29 -4.71
CA TRP A 42 -9.97 -13.23 -5.28
C TRP A 42 -10.56 -13.67 -6.64
N ALA A 43 -9.78 -13.42 -7.71
CA ALA A 43 -10.26 -13.63 -9.07
C ALA A 43 -10.35 -15.13 -9.39
N CYS A 44 -11.43 -15.51 -10.08
CA CYS A 44 -11.55 -16.84 -10.65
C CYS A 44 -10.86 -16.92 -12.01
N SER A 45 -10.56 -18.14 -12.46
CA SER A 45 -10.15 -18.41 -13.83
C SER A 45 -11.16 -17.82 -14.82
N ALA A 46 -10.66 -17.26 -15.92
CA ALA A 46 -11.45 -16.55 -16.92
C ALA A 46 -12.11 -17.49 -17.94
N ASP A 47 -12.49 -18.69 -17.53
CA ASP A 47 -13.25 -19.64 -18.34
C ASP A 47 -14.76 -19.40 -18.26
N TYR A 48 -15.45 -19.75 -19.34
CA TYR A 48 -16.89 -19.62 -19.47
C TYR A 48 -17.51 -20.97 -19.87
N ALA A 49 -18.79 -21.14 -19.52
CA ALA A 49 -19.61 -22.25 -19.97
C ALA A 49 -20.83 -21.70 -20.71
N ILE A 50 -21.29 -22.43 -21.74
CA ILE A 50 -22.48 -22.08 -22.51
C ILE A 50 -23.68 -22.81 -21.91
N CYS A 51 -24.72 -22.05 -21.59
CA CYS A 51 -25.98 -22.54 -21.09
C CYS A 51 -26.89 -23.08 -22.23
N PRO A 52 -27.91 -23.92 -21.93
CA PRO A 52 -28.76 -24.52 -22.96
C PRO A 52 -29.57 -23.52 -23.81
N ASP A 53 -29.78 -22.32 -23.30
CA ASP A 53 -30.38 -21.16 -23.97
C ASP A 53 -29.38 -20.38 -24.85
N GLY A 54 -28.09 -20.73 -24.78
CA GLY A 54 -27.00 -20.08 -25.51
C GLY A 54 -26.32 -18.93 -24.75
N SER A 55 -26.74 -18.61 -23.53
CA SER A 55 -26.08 -17.59 -22.71
C SER A 55 -24.74 -18.09 -22.15
N GLU A 56 -23.85 -17.17 -21.79
CA GLU A 56 -22.54 -17.48 -21.22
C GLU A 56 -22.53 -17.21 -19.72
N VAL A 57 -22.00 -18.16 -18.94
CA VAL A 57 -21.79 -18.02 -17.50
C VAL A 57 -20.32 -18.18 -17.14
N TYR A 58 -19.89 -17.43 -16.13
CA TYR A 58 -18.51 -17.35 -15.67
C TYR A 58 -18.39 -17.91 -14.24
N ARG A 59 -17.15 -18.19 -13.82
CA ARG A 59 -16.88 -18.62 -12.44
C ARG A 59 -17.04 -17.48 -11.44
N THR A 60 -17.63 -17.77 -10.30
CA THR A 60 -17.87 -16.79 -9.23
C THR A 60 -17.26 -17.22 -7.88
N PRO A 61 -16.68 -16.29 -7.11
CA PRO A 61 -16.25 -16.54 -5.73
C PRO A 61 -17.40 -16.95 -4.79
N PRO A 62 -17.19 -17.65 -3.65
CA PRO A 62 -15.96 -18.06 -2.95
C PRO A 62 -15.41 -19.46 -3.31
N TYR A 63 -15.99 -20.13 -4.32
CA TYR A 63 -15.55 -21.48 -4.74
C TYR A 63 -15.17 -21.60 -6.23
N CYS A 64 -15.20 -20.50 -6.99
CA CYS A 64 -14.98 -20.49 -8.45
C CYS A 64 -15.78 -21.54 -9.21
N GLN A 65 -17.06 -21.64 -8.88
CA GLN A 65 -18.01 -22.46 -9.64
C GLN A 65 -18.72 -21.58 -10.67
N PHE A 66 -19.13 -22.17 -11.79
CA PHE A 66 -19.94 -21.46 -12.78
C PHE A 66 -21.21 -20.92 -12.14
N ALA A 67 -21.53 -19.66 -12.42
CA ALA A 67 -22.81 -19.08 -12.05
C ALA A 67 -23.96 -19.89 -12.68
N PRO A 68 -25.14 -19.92 -12.04
CA PRO A 68 -26.31 -20.56 -12.63
C PRO A 68 -26.73 -19.85 -13.91
N CYS A 69 -27.26 -20.61 -14.87
CA CYS A 69 -27.86 -20.06 -16.08
C CYS A 69 -29.12 -19.25 -15.74
N LEU A 70 -29.12 -17.96 -16.09
CA LEU A 70 -30.27 -17.08 -15.92
C LEU A 70 -31.15 -17.21 -17.16
N LYS A 71 -32.35 -17.80 -16.99
CA LYS A 71 -33.34 -18.01 -18.05
C LYS A 71 -34.07 -16.71 -18.41
#